data_AF-A0A6A1WKP8-F1
#
_entry.id   AF-A0A6A1WKP8-F1
#
_cell.length_a   1.000
_cell.length_b   1.000
_cell.length_c   1.000
_cell.angle_alpha   90.00
_cell.angle_beta   90.00
_cell.angle_gamma   90.00
#
_symmetry.space_group_name_H-M   'P 1'
#
loop_
_entity.id
_entity.type
_entity.pdbx_description
1 polymer ?
#
loop_
_entity_poly.entity_id
_entity_poly.type
_entity_poly.pdbx_seq_one_letter_code
_entity_poly.pdbx_strand_id
1 'polypeptide(L)'
;MKRNTEHDPPYWRGPIWMNMNYMILSALHHYSKEDGPYRDKSRVIYDDLRTNLIRNVVRNYNQTGFLWEQYDQKKGKGKGTRLFTGWTSLVILIMAEVYGER
;
A
#
# COMPACT_ATOMS: atom_id res chain seq x y z
N MET A 1 2.13 -12.75 15.63
CA MET A 1 3.10 -13.28 14.65
C MET A 1 4.36 -13.67 15.41
N LYS A 2 4.97 -14.80 15.07
CA LYS A 2 6.20 -15.30 15.72
C LYS A 2 7.36 -14.34 15.44
N ARG A 3 8.24 -14.08 16.41
CA ARG A 3 9.50 -13.33 16.20
C ARG A 3 10.54 -14.22 15.52
N ASN A 4 11.55 -13.63 14.87
CA ASN A 4 12.68 -14.41 14.35
C ASN A 4 13.68 -14.72 15.46
N THR A 5 13.97 -13.74 16.31
CA THR A 5 14.81 -13.85 17.50
C THR A 5 14.16 -13.08 18.66
N GLU A 6 14.81 -13.05 19.82
CA GLU A 6 14.40 -12.17 20.91
C GLU A 6 14.33 -10.70 20.47
N HIS A 7 15.28 -10.24 19.65
CA HIS A 7 15.40 -8.84 19.25
C HIS A 7 14.78 -8.52 17.88
N ASP A 8 14.48 -9.53 17.06
CA ASP A 8 13.98 -9.35 15.69
C ASP A 8 12.47 -9.61 15.57
N PRO A 9 11.63 -8.56 15.64
CA PRO A 9 10.19 -8.69 15.44
C PRO A 9 9.85 -9.04 13.97
N PRO A 10 8.62 -9.51 13.72
CA PRO A 10 8.13 -9.70 12.35
C PRO A 10 8.06 -8.37 11.58
N TYR A 11 8.77 -8.30 10.45
CA TYR A 11 8.88 -7.09 9.63
C TYR A 11 8.11 -7.24 8.31
N TRP A 12 8.54 -8.13 7.41
CA TRP A 12 7.86 -8.45 6.14
C TRP A 12 6.88 -9.63 6.24
N ARG A 13 6.37 -9.93 7.44
CA ARG A 13 5.50 -11.12 7.68
C ARG A 13 4.06 -10.76 7.95
N GLY A 14 3.59 -9.68 7.34
CA GLY A 14 2.20 -9.25 7.47
C GLY A 14 1.91 -7.76 7.33
N PRO A 15 2.72 -6.85 7.92
CA PRO A 15 2.51 -5.42 7.72
C PRO A 15 2.38 -5.03 6.23
N ILE A 16 1.64 -3.94 5.99
CA ILE A 16 1.34 -3.40 4.67
C ILE A 16 2.41 -2.37 4.30
N TRP A 17 3.03 -2.56 3.14
CA TRP A 17 4.12 -1.71 2.63
C TRP A 17 3.74 -1.04 1.31
N MET A 18 4.02 0.27 1.19
CA MET A 18 3.52 1.06 0.07
C MET A 18 4.23 0.75 -1.25
N ASN A 19 5.54 0.46 -1.24
CA ASN A 19 6.29 0.08 -2.45
C ASN A 19 5.70 -1.15 -3.16
N MET A 20 5.40 -2.21 -2.41
CA MET A 20 4.79 -3.41 -2.97
C MET A 20 3.37 -3.14 -3.48
N ASN A 21 2.59 -2.39 -2.72
CA ASN A 21 1.23 -2.05 -3.09
C ASN A 21 1.16 -1.14 -4.33
N TYR A 22 2.11 -0.23 -4.51
CA TYR A 22 2.23 0.56 -5.73
C TYR A 22 2.44 -0.32 -6.97
N MET A 23 3.34 -1.30 -6.90
CA MET A 23 3.55 -2.24 -8.02
C MET A 23 2.33 -3.12 -8.29
N ILE A 24 1.64 -3.58 -7.23
CA ILE A 24 0.40 -4.35 -7.37
C ILE A 24 -0.69 -3.51 -8.04
N LEU A 25 -0.88 -2.26 -7.61
CA LEU A 25 -1.83 -1.34 -8.23
C LEU A 25 -1.48 -1.04 -9.69
N SER A 26 -0.20 -0.86 -10.01
CA SER A 26 0.26 -0.71 -11.39
C SER A 26 -0.13 -1.89 -12.27
N ALA A 27 0.04 -3.13 -11.78
CA ALA A 27 -0.33 -4.32 -12.51
C ALA A 27 -1.86 -4.46 -12.66
N LEU A 28 -2.61 -4.26 -11.58
CA LEU A 28 -4.08 -4.34 -11.61
C LEU A 28 -4.67 -3.27 -12.54
N HIS A 29 -4.10 -2.06 -12.53
CA HIS A 29 -4.49 -0.97 -13.43
C HIS A 29 -4.26 -1.35 -14.90
N HIS A 30 -3.11 -1.94 -15.23
CA HIS A 30 -2.85 -2.46 -16.59
C HIS A 30 -3.85 -3.55 -16.98
N TYR A 31 -3.99 -4.61 -16.17
CA TYR A 31 -4.89 -5.73 -16.49
C TYR A 31 -6.38 -5.37 -16.41
N SER A 32 -6.75 -4.24 -15.80
CA SER A 32 -8.12 -3.72 -15.84
C SER A 32 -8.50 -3.13 -17.21
N LYS A 33 -7.51 -2.86 -18.07
CA LYS A 33 -7.66 -2.25 -19.39
C LYS A 33 -7.42 -3.24 -20.53
N GLU A 34 -6.56 -4.23 -20.31
CA GLU A 34 -6.31 -5.30 -21.29
C GLU A 34 -7.53 -6.21 -21.46
N ASP A 35 -7.75 -6.69 -22.68
CA ASP A 35 -8.78 -7.68 -22.96
C ASP A 35 -8.38 -9.05 -22.41
N GLY A 36 -9.26 -9.64 -21.61
CA GLY A 36 -9.03 -10.95 -21.03
C GLY A 36 -10.09 -11.35 -20.01
N PRO A 37 -10.14 -12.65 -19.64
CA PRO A 37 -11.19 -13.19 -18.76
C PRO A 37 -11.17 -12.61 -17.34
N TYR A 38 -10.09 -11.91 -16.95
CA TYR A 38 -9.90 -11.34 -15.62
C TYR A 38 -9.91 -9.81 -15.59
N ARG A 39 -10.26 -9.14 -16.69
CA ARG A 39 -10.27 -7.67 -16.80
C ARG A 39 -11.12 -7.02 -15.71
N ASP A 40 -12.38 -7.45 -15.61
CA ASP A 40 -13.33 -6.87 -14.66
C ASP A 40 -12.97 -7.20 -13.21
N LYS A 41 -12.43 -8.39 -12.96
CA LYS A 41 -11.90 -8.77 -11.65
C LYS A 41 -10.72 -7.89 -11.25
N SER A 42 -9.81 -7.59 -12.18
CA SER A 42 -8.65 -6.71 -11.94
C SER A 42 -9.09 -5.29 -11.61
N ARG A 43 -10.11 -4.77 -12.31
CA ARG A 43 -10.70 -3.45 -12.03
C ARG A 43 -11.28 -3.37 -10.61
N VAL A 44 -12.11 -4.34 -10.21
CA VAL A 44 -12.70 -4.36 -8.86
C VAL A 44 -11.62 -4.37 -7.78
N ILE A 45 -10.60 -5.23 -7.92
CA ILE A 45 -9.51 -5.32 -6.93
C ILE A 45 -8.68 -4.03 -6.91
N TYR A 46 -8.43 -3.41 -8.08
CA TYR A 46 -7.74 -2.13 -8.18
C TYR A 46 -8.46 -1.04 -7.39
N ASP A 47 -9.77 -0.87 -7.63
CA ASP A 47 -10.58 0.19 -7.02
C ASP A 47 -10.64 0.04 -5.49
N ASP A 48 -10.84 -1.19 -5.01
CA ASP A 48 -10.89 -1.51 -3.59
C ASP A 48 -9.54 -1.28 -2.91
N LEU A 49 -8.45 -1.81 -3.49
CA LEU A 49 -7.12 -1.70 -2.92
C LEU A 49 -6.65 -0.23 -2.87
N ARG A 50 -6.83 0.51 -3.98
CA ARG A 50 -6.47 1.93 -4.08
C ARG A 50 -7.19 2.74 -3.01
N THR A 51 -8.52 2.57 -2.91
CA THR A 51 -9.34 3.28 -1.93
C THR A 51 -8.90 2.98 -0.50
N ASN A 52 -8.64 1.72 -0.18
CA ASN A 52 -8.25 1.31 1.17
C ASN A 52 -6.87 1.86 1.58
N LEU A 53 -5.90 1.85 0.66
CA LEU A 53 -4.56 2.38 0.92
C LEU A 53 -4.60 3.90 1.15
N ILE A 54 -5.23 4.66 0.24
CA ILE A 54 -5.34 6.12 0.34
C ILE A 54 -6.05 6.48 1.66
N ARG A 55 -7.21 5.88 1.92
CA ARG A 55 -7.99 6.14 3.14
C ARG A 55 -7.17 5.88 4.40
N ASN A 56 -6.41 4.78 4.44
CA ASN A 56 -5.63 4.44 5.62
C ASN A 56 -4.45 5.40 5.83
N VAL A 57 -3.72 5.75 4.76
CA VAL A 57 -2.58 6.68 4.84
C VAL A 57 -3.06 8.06 5.29
N VAL A 58 -4.08 8.61 4.63
CA VAL A 58 -4.65 9.93 4.98
C VAL A 58 -5.17 9.95 6.40
N ARG A 59 -5.87 8.90 6.84
CA ARG A 59 -6.32 8.79 8.24
C ARG A 59 -5.16 8.81 9.23
N ASN A 60 -4.09 8.04 8.99
CA ASN A 60 -2.92 8.05 9.87
C ASN A 60 -2.22 9.41 9.87
N TYR A 61 -2.12 10.05 8.70
CA TYR A 61 -1.54 11.39 8.60
C TYR A 61 -2.35 12.41 9.39
N ASN A 62 -3.67 12.46 9.23
CA ASN A 62 -4.53 13.38 9.98
C ASN A 62 -4.50 13.14 11.49
N GLN A 63 -4.39 11.88 11.93
CA GLN A 63 -4.36 11.53 13.35
C GLN A 63 -3.01 11.76 14.03
N THR A 64 -1.91 11.66 13.28
CA THR A 64 -0.56 11.60 13.87
C THR A 64 0.41 12.66 13.36
N GLY A 65 0.10 13.32 12.23
CA GLY A 65 1.00 14.24 11.54
C GLY A 65 2.10 13.55 10.73
N PHE A 66 2.10 12.22 10.60
CA PHE A 66 3.21 11.48 10.02
C PHE A 66 2.81 10.48 8.92
N LEU A 67 3.69 10.33 7.95
CA LEU A 67 3.79 9.13 7.12
C LEU A 67 4.67 8.09 7.81
N TRP A 68 4.29 6.83 7.65
CA TRP A 68 4.92 5.69 8.32
C TRP A 68 5.51 4.73 7.30
N GLU A 69 6.55 4.02 7.71
CA GLU A 69 7.26 3.04 6.87
C GLU A 69 6.34 1.89 6.40
N GLN A 70 5.49 1.41 7.30
CA GLN A 70 4.57 0.30 7.10
C GLN A 70 3.32 0.48 7.97
N TYR A 71 2.25 -0.27 7.66
CA TYR A 71 0.97 -0.19 8.36
C TYR A 71 0.54 -1.56 8.89
N ASP A 72 -0.08 -1.60 10.07
CA ASP A 72 -0.59 -2.85 10.65
C ASP A 72 -1.71 -3.46 9.80
N GLN A 73 -1.59 -4.74 9.46
CA GLN A 73 -2.56 -5.43 8.58
C GLN A 73 -3.98 -5.56 9.16
N LYS A 74 -4.15 -5.45 10.49
CA LYS A 74 -5.45 -5.64 11.14
C LYS A 74 -6.09 -4.30 11.50
N LYS A 75 -5.30 -3.39 12.08
CA LYS A 75 -5.78 -2.11 12.61
C LYS A 75 -5.50 -0.92 11.69
N GLY A 76 -4.62 -1.08 10.70
CA GLY A 76 -4.20 -0.01 9.79
C GLY A 76 -3.30 1.05 10.44
N LYS A 77 -2.95 0.93 11.72
CA LYS A 77 -2.09 1.90 12.42
C LYS A 77 -0.67 1.87 11.84
N GLY A 78 -0.09 3.05 11.62
CA GLY A 78 1.30 3.22 11.23
C GLY A 78 2.28 2.56 12.21
N LYS A 79 3.33 1.95 11.67
CA LYS A 79 4.35 1.18 12.39
C LYS A 79 5.74 1.42 11.80
N GLY A 80 6.77 1.13 12.59
CA GLY A 80 8.16 1.33 12.19
C GLY A 80 8.55 2.81 12.22
N THR A 81 9.41 3.20 11.30
CA THR A 81 9.89 4.58 11.19
C THR A 81 8.75 5.54 10.82
N ARG A 82 8.68 6.69 11.49
CA ARG A 82 7.78 7.82 11.17
C ARG A 82 8.53 8.90 10.41
N LEU A 83 7.81 9.88 9.86
CA LEU A 83 8.37 10.84 8.89
C LEU A 83 8.96 10.11 7.66
N PHE A 84 8.40 8.95 7.35
CA PHE A 84 8.91 8.11 6.27
C PHE A 84 8.35 8.59 4.93
N THR A 85 8.91 9.68 4.42
CA THR A 85 8.65 10.17 3.06
C THR A 85 9.52 9.45 2.01
N GLY A 86 9.90 8.20 2.29
CA GLY A 86 10.50 7.28 1.32
C GLY A 86 9.43 6.69 0.39
N TRP A 87 9.36 5.37 0.26
CA TRP A 87 8.34 4.76 -0.62
C TRP A 87 6.89 5.05 -0.21
N THR A 88 6.62 5.49 1.03
CA THR A 88 5.24 5.84 1.42
C THR A 88 4.74 7.07 0.64
N SER A 89 5.66 7.90 0.13
CA SER A 89 5.34 9.01 -0.79
C SER A 89 4.71 8.55 -2.11
N LEU A 90 4.85 7.26 -2.49
CA LEU A 90 4.15 6.68 -3.65
C LEU A 90 2.63 6.77 -3.53
N VAL A 91 2.08 7.02 -2.34
CA VAL A 91 0.64 7.32 -2.16
C VAL A 91 0.19 8.48 -3.05
N ILE A 92 1.06 9.45 -3.35
CA ILE A 92 0.76 10.59 -4.23
C ILE A 92 0.53 10.09 -5.67
N LEU A 93 1.41 9.21 -6.16
CA LEU A 93 1.27 8.62 -7.49
C LEU A 93 0.04 7.71 -7.59
N ILE A 94 -0.26 6.96 -6.52
CA ILE A 94 -1.50 6.16 -6.41
C ILE A 94 -2.73 7.06 -6.50
N MET A 95 -2.73 8.21 -5.80
CA MET A 95 -3.83 9.18 -5.86
C MET A 95 -3.97 9.79 -7.26
N ALA A 96 -2.85 10.09 -7.93
CA ALA A 96 -2.85 10.61 -9.30
C ALA A 96 -3.10 9.54 -10.38
N GLU A 97 -3.14 8.25 -10.00
CA GLU A 97 -3.24 7.10 -10.91
C GLU A 97 -2.10 7.05 -11.94
N VAL A 98 -0.94 7.57 -11.55
CA VAL A 98 0.28 7.60 -12.37
C VAL A 98 1.10 6.37 -12.03
N TYR A 99 1.06 5.38 -12.91
CA TYR A 99 1.88 4.19 -12.85
C TYR A 99 2.71 4.18 -14.13
N GLY A 100 4.04 4.27 -14.01
CA GLY A 100 4.95 4.56 -15.12
C GLY A 100 4.63 3.81 -16.41
N GLU A 101 4.65 4.55 -17.52
CA GLU A 101 4.42 4.01 -18.87
C GLU A 101 5.53 3.02 -19.23
N ARG A 102 5.13 1.89 -19.82
CA ARG A 102 6.03 1.05 -20.63
C ARG A 102 5.64 1.24 -22.08
#